data_AF-A0A9P6U4M7-F1
#
_entry.id   AF-A0A9P6U4M7-F1
#
_cell.length_a   1.000
_cell.length_b   1.000
_cell.length_c   1.000
_cell.angle_alpha   90.00
_cell.angle_beta   90.00
_cell.angle_gamma   90.00
#
_symmetry.space_group_name_H-M   'P 1'
#
loop_
_entity.id
_entity.type
_entity.pdbx_description
1 polymer ?
#
loop_
_entity_poly.entity_id
_entity_poly.type
_entity_poly.pdbx_seq_one_letter_code
_entity_poly.pdbx_strand_id
1 'polypeptide(L)'
;MNTSAPIGGRPGDGEGMHSRTASTPSTTEATRKDLELKLKELIETLLEFSITVYDFQPESNALVQEKIRDLIGQLTAIDGFKDKLDMMIPMEALSFIEDGKNPDLFTQSFVERVAGENQYTNGKIFAMKTFESALLDNLGMAFPAEMNNYQQLLQEAASPMGSSSSGSSSSSVSILADGGDKMERDTSMSGLPTGSSTPTSTSTFTPS
;
A
#
# COMPACT_ATOMS: atom_id res chain seq x y z
N MET A 1 -5.17 41.02 60.55
CA MET A 1 -5.84 39.74 60.91
C MET A 1 -6.69 39.33 59.73
N ASN A 2 -6.72 38.13 59.14
CA ASN A 2 -6.30 36.76 59.44
C ASN A 2 -6.39 36.01 58.07
N THR A 3 -5.29 35.73 57.38
CA THR A 3 -4.70 34.39 57.11
C THR A 3 -5.67 33.20 57.00
N SER A 4 -5.67 32.49 55.86
CA SER A 4 -5.65 31.01 55.76
C SER A 4 -5.62 30.50 54.30
N ALA A 5 -4.49 29.92 53.90
CA ALA A 5 -4.35 28.71 53.07
C ALA A 5 -3.73 27.63 54.01
N PRO A 6 -3.64 26.30 53.73
CA PRO A 6 -3.38 25.65 52.42
C PRO A 6 -3.93 24.18 52.28
N ILE A 7 -3.30 23.39 51.40
CA ILE A 7 -3.32 21.90 51.22
C ILE A 7 -4.36 21.42 50.19
N GLY A 8 -4.07 20.64 49.14
CA GLY A 8 -2.90 19.88 48.71
C GLY A 8 -3.44 18.73 47.82
N GLY A 9 -3.22 18.79 46.51
CA GLY A 9 -3.68 17.79 45.54
C GLY A 9 -2.49 17.23 44.75
N ARG A 10 -2.27 15.92 44.86
CA ARG A 10 -1.18 15.13 44.25
C ARG A 10 -1.17 15.22 42.71
N PRO A 11 0.02 15.15 42.06
CA PRO A 11 0.14 14.83 40.64
C PRO A 11 0.30 13.32 40.41
N GLY A 12 -0.34 12.80 39.37
CA GLY A 12 -0.43 11.38 38.98
C GLY A 12 -1.92 11.02 38.84
N ASP A 13 -2.47 10.77 37.65
CA ASP A 13 -1.99 9.77 36.71
C ASP A 13 -2.07 10.25 35.24
N GLY A 14 -0.97 10.06 34.51
CA GLY A 14 -0.94 10.21 33.07
C GLY A 14 -1.64 9.03 32.42
N GLU A 15 -2.92 9.21 32.09
CA GLU A 15 -3.59 8.36 31.11
C GLU A 15 -2.97 8.65 29.74
N GLY A 16 -2.12 7.72 29.29
CA GLY A 16 -1.63 7.66 27.93
C GLY A 16 -2.78 7.42 26.96
N MET A 17 -3.46 8.49 26.57
CA MET A 17 -4.29 8.57 25.37
C MET A 17 -3.40 8.26 24.16
N HIS A 18 -3.32 6.98 23.82
CA HIS A 18 -2.95 6.55 22.47
C HIS A 18 -4.10 6.99 21.57
N SER A 19 -4.06 8.26 21.16
CA SER A 19 -4.85 8.77 20.05
C SER A 19 -4.47 7.95 18.82
N ARG A 20 -5.27 6.92 18.54
CA ARG A 20 -5.39 6.42 17.17
C ARG A 20 -5.97 7.58 16.39
N THR A 21 -5.11 8.30 15.69
CA THR A 21 -5.46 9.31 14.70
C THR A 21 -6.21 8.61 13.57
N ALA A 22 -7.51 8.42 13.75
CA ALA A 22 -8.43 7.89 12.75
C ALA A 22 -9.57 8.89 12.57
N SER A 23 -9.26 10.12 12.12
CA SER A 23 -10.29 11.12 11.78
C SER A 23 -9.74 12.34 11.02
N THR A 24 -9.22 12.20 9.79
CA THR A 24 -8.97 13.34 8.86
C THR A 24 -9.27 13.12 7.35
N PRO A 25 -9.91 12.04 6.84
CA PRO A 25 -10.03 11.86 5.37
C PRO A 25 -10.98 12.87 4.70
N SER A 26 -11.99 13.41 5.38
CA SER A 26 -13.02 14.24 4.73
C SER A 26 -12.56 15.66 4.37
N THR A 27 -11.72 16.28 5.19
CA THR A 27 -11.24 17.67 4.98
C THR A 27 -10.16 17.74 3.90
N THR A 28 -9.27 16.74 3.83
CA THR A 28 -8.23 16.66 2.81
C THR A 28 -8.83 16.44 1.42
N GLU A 29 -9.83 15.55 1.30
CA GLU A 29 -10.55 15.32 0.04
C GLU A 29 -11.32 16.55 -0.44
N ALA A 30 -11.94 17.31 0.46
CA ALA A 30 -12.58 18.58 0.12
C ALA A 30 -11.57 19.60 -0.40
N THR A 31 -10.45 19.77 0.31
CA THR A 31 -9.36 20.67 -0.08
C THR A 31 -8.74 20.28 -1.43
N ARG A 32 -8.60 18.97 -1.70
CA ARG A 32 -8.14 18.44 -2.98
C ARG A 32 -9.11 18.80 -4.11
N LYS A 33 -10.42 18.66 -3.90
CA LYS A 33 -11.43 19.05 -4.89
C LYS A 33 -11.41 20.54 -5.16
N ASP A 34 -11.24 21.36 -4.13
CA ASP A 34 -11.13 22.82 -4.30
C ASP A 34 -9.88 23.18 -5.12
N LEU A 35 -8.75 22.51 -4.87
CA LEU A 35 -7.54 22.66 -5.68
C LEU A 35 -7.79 22.23 -7.14
N GLU A 36 -8.47 21.10 -7.38
CA GLU A 36 -8.80 20.62 -8.72
C GLU A 36 -9.66 21.63 -9.49
N LEU A 37 -10.66 22.21 -8.83
CA LEU A 37 -11.50 23.27 -9.41
C LEU A 37 -10.66 24.51 -9.75
N LYS A 38 -9.77 24.94 -8.87
CA LYS A 38 -8.88 26.08 -9.11
C LYS A 38 -7.90 25.84 -10.25
N LEU A 39 -7.38 24.62 -10.39
CA LEU A 39 -6.54 24.23 -11.53
C LEU A 39 -7.32 24.26 -12.86
N LYS A 40 -8.57 23.79 -12.87
CA LYS A 40 -9.43 23.87 -14.07
C LYS A 40 -9.72 25.31 -14.45
N GLU A 41 -10.05 26.16 -13.47
CA GLU A 41 -10.26 27.60 -13.67
C GLU A 41 -9.02 28.29 -14.24
N LEU A 42 -7.82 27.92 -13.75
CA LEU A 42 -6.55 28.42 -14.28
C LEU A 42 -6.34 28.01 -15.74
N ILE A 43 -6.58 26.74 -16.08
CA ILE A 43 -6.44 26.24 -17.45
C ILE A 43 -7.38 26.97 -18.40
N GLU A 44 -8.64 27.18 -17.99
CA GLU A 44 -9.62 27.93 -18.78
C GLU A 44 -9.18 29.39 -18.98
N THR A 45 -8.72 30.04 -17.91
CA THR A 45 -8.21 31.42 -17.97
C THR A 45 -7.00 31.52 -18.90
N LEU A 46 -6.11 30.52 -18.91
CA LEU A 46 -4.95 30.43 -19.80
C LEU A 46 -5.36 30.25 -21.26
N LEU A 47 -6.42 29.47 -21.51
CA LEU A 47 -6.99 29.27 -22.84
C LEU A 47 -7.63 30.57 -23.37
N GLU A 48 -8.48 31.20 -22.58
CA GLU A 48 -9.10 32.49 -22.91
C GLU A 48 -8.04 33.58 -23.15
N PHE A 49 -6.99 33.60 -22.32
CA PHE A 49 -5.86 34.50 -22.48
C PHE A 49 -5.14 34.24 -23.81
N SER A 50 -4.90 32.98 -24.17
CA SER A 50 -4.28 32.60 -25.44
C SER A 50 -5.11 33.06 -26.65
N ILE A 51 -6.43 32.95 -26.57
CA ILE A 51 -7.35 33.45 -27.62
C ILE A 51 -7.27 34.98 -27.72
N THR A 52 -7.31 35.68 -26.58
CA THR A 52 -7.25 37.14 -26.53
C THR A 52 -5.93 37.69 -27.07
N VAL A 53 -4.82 37.01 -26.78
CA VAL A 53 -3.49 37.38 -27.30
C VAL A 53 -3.36 37.05 -28.78
N TYR A 54 -3.98 35.96 -29.24
CA TYR A 54 -3.98 35.57 -30.66
C TYR A 54 -4.73 36.59 -31.54
N ASP A 55 -5.89 37.08 -31.09
CA ASP A 55 -6.68 38.12 -31.77
C ASP A 55 -6.50 39.49 -31.11
N PHE A 56 -5.25 39.85 -30.83
CA PHE A 56 -4.95 41.08 -30.11
C PHE A 56 -5.29 42.33 -30.94
N GLN A 57 -6.13 43.19 -30.36
CA GLN A 57 -6.45 44.53 -30.86
C GLN A 57 -6.06 45.60 -29.84
N PRO A 58 -5.72 46.84 -30.23
CA PRO A 58 -5.36 47.91 -29.29
C PRO A 58 -6.41 48.15 -28.20
N GLU A 59 -7.68 47.93 -28.53
CA GLU A 59 -8.83 48.05 -27.62
C GLU A 59 -8.90 46.94 -26.57
N SER A 60 -8.28 45.78 -26.84
CA SER A 60 -8.21 44.62 -25.93
C SER A 60 -7.11 44.73 -24.87
N ASN A 61 -6.29 45.79 -24.89
CA ASN A 61 -5.16 45.94 -23.96
C ASN A 61 -5.60 45.90 -22.49
N ALA A 62 -6.73 46.54 -22.16
CA ALA A 62 -7.29 46.50 -20.82
C ALA A 62 -7.69 45.07 -20.40
N LEU A 63 -8.30 44.31 -21.31
CA LEU A 63 -8.72 42.92 -21.08
C LEU A 63 -7.51 41.99 -20.87
N VAL A 64 -6.45 42.16 -21.66
CA VAL A 64 -5.20 41.41 -21.49
C VAL A 64 -4.57 41.68 -20.11
N GLN A 65 -4.54 42.94 -19.67
CA GLN A 65 -4.01 43.30 -18.35
C GLN A 65 -4.85 42.73 -17.20
N GLU A 66 -6.16 42.69 -17.35
CA GLU A 66 -7.08 42.04 -16.41
C GLU A 66 -6.79 40.54 -16.33
N LYS A 67 -6.73 39.84 -17.47
CA LYS A 67 -6.43 38.39 -17.52
C LYS A 67 -5.06 38.04 -16.92
N ILE A 68 -4.03 38.87 -17.13
CA ILE A 68 -2.72 38.68 -16.49
C ILE A 68 -2.85 38.78 -14.97
N ARG A 69 -3.62 39.76 -14.46
CA ARG A 69 -3.83 39.93 -13.02
C ARG A 69 -4.60 38.75 -12.44
N ASP A 70 -5.62 38.26 -13.15
CA ASP A 70 -6.40 37.09 -12.76
C ASP A 70 -5.52 35.83 -12.69
N LEU A 71 -4.67 35.60 -13.70
CA LEU A 71 -3.70 34.49 -13.71
C LEU A 71 -2.75 34.55 -12.51
N ILE A 72 -2.20 35.74 -12.20
CA ILE A 72 -1.33 35.92 -11.02
C ILE A 72 -2.10 35.63 -9.72
N GLY A 73 -3.35 36.09 -9.63
CA GLY A 73 -4.23 35.82 -8.49
C GLY A 73 -4.52 34.33 -8.31
N GLN A 74 -4.83 33.63 -9.40
CA GLN A 74 -5.10 32.19 -9.40
C GLN A 74 -3.85 31.37 -9.04
N LEU A 75 -2.68 31.71 -9.59
CA LEU A 75 -1.39 31.07 -9.22
C LEU A 75 -1.06 31.26 -7.74
N THR A 76 -1.28 32.47 -7.21
CA THR A 76 -1.09 32.75 -5.77
C THR A 76 -2.07 31.96 -4.91
N ALA A 77 -3.33 31.85 -5.36
CA ALA A 77 -4.33 31.05 -4.67
C ALA A 77 -3.96 29.57 -4.63
N ILE A 78 -3.45 29.02 -5.74
CA ILE A 78 -2.98 27.63 -5.86
C ILE A 78 -1.81 27.37 -4.91
N ASP A 79 -0.84 28.29 -4.83
CA ASP A 79 0.29 28.18 -3.90
C ASP A 79 -0.18 28.10 -2.43
N GLY A 80 -1.25 28.83 -2.09
CA GLY A 80 -1.88 28.78 -0.76
C GLY A 80 -2.57 27.45 -0.39
N PHE A 81 -2.69 26.49 -1.32
CA PHE A 81 -3.16 25.13 -1.02
C PHE A 81 -2.03 24.18 -0.61
N LYS A 82 -0.77 24.52 -0.89
CA LYS A 82 0.40 23.67 -0.61
C LYS A 82 0.47 23.24 0.85
N ASP A 83 0.25 24.17 1.78
CA ASP A 83 0.35 23.90 3.23
C ASP A 83 -0.85 23.11 3.78
N LYS A 84 -1.94 22.98 3.01
CA LYS A 84 -3.19 22.32 3.43
C LYS A 84 -3.28 20.88 2.95
N LEU A 85 -2.37 20.45 2.07
CA LEU A 85 -2.37 19.14 1.45
C LEU A 85 -1.11 18.38 1.87
N ASP A 86 -1.24 17.55 2.90
CA ASP A 86 -0.19 16.62 3.30
C ASP A 86 -0.36 15.30 2.53
N MET A 87 0.24 15.24 1.34
CA MET A 87 0.24 14.05 0.47
C MET A 87 1.64 13.75 -0.03
N MET A 88 2.08 12.50 0.14
CA MET A 88 3.32 11.99 -0.45
C MET A 88 3.03 11.44 -1.85
N ILE A 89 3.72 11.97 -2.85
CA ILE A 89 3.62 11.50 -4.24
C ILE A 89 4.90 10.73 -4.60
N PRO A 90 4.81 9.45 -4.99
CA PRO A 90 5.95 8.68 -5.47
C PRO A 90 6.59 9.32 -6.71
N MET A 91 7.92 9.38 -6.77
CA MET A 91 8.64 9.95 -7.92
C MET A 91 8.36 9.19 -9.21
N GLU A 92 8.16 7.88 -9.12
CA GLU A 92 7.80 7.05 -10.27
C GLU A 92 6.45 7.46 -10.84
N ALA A 93 5.46 7.79 -10.01
CA ALA A 93 4.17 8.28 -10.49
C ALA A 93 4.30 9.63 -11.21
N LEU A 94 5.22 10.50 -10.77
CA LEU A 94 5.54 11.76 -11.47
C LEU A 94 6.15 11.51 -12.84
N SER A 95 7.07 10.54 -12.96
CA SER A 95 7.66 10.16 -14.25
C SER A 95 6.60 9.67 -15.26
N PHE A 96 5.55 8.98 -14.81
CA PHE A 96 4.44 8.61 -15.70
C PHE A 96 3.71 9.84 -16.24
N ILE A 97 3.52 10.87 -15.42
CA ILE A 97 2.89 12.13 -15.85
C ILE A 97 3.78 12.88 -16.84
N GLU A 98 5.09 12.96 -16.58
CA GLU A 98 6.06 13.59 -17.49
C GLU A 98 6.11 12.92 -18.86
N ASP A 99 6.00 11.59 -18.89
CA ASP A 99 5.93 10.79 -20.12
C ASP A 99 4.56 10.84 -20.84
N GLY A 100 3.56 11.50 -20.26
CA GLY A 100 2.18 11.51 -20.76
C GLY A 100 1.45 10.17 -20.64
N LYS A 101 1.93 9.27 -19.77
CA LYS A 101 1.30 7.98 -19.46
C LYS A 101 0.25 8.13 -18.35
N ASN A 102 -0.71 7.22 -18.29
CA ASN A 102 -1.67 7.18 -17.19
C ASN A 102 -0.95 6.80 -15.88
N PRO A 103 -0.94 7.66 -14.83
CA PRO A 103 -0.34 7.34 -13.54
C PRO A 103 -0.99 6.13 -12.84
N ASP A 104 -2.22 5.74 -13.18
CA ASP A 104 -2.86 4.54 -12.63
C ASP A 104 -2.10 3.25 -12.98
N LEU A 105 -1.37 3.25 -14.10
CA LEU A 105 -0.52 2.11 -14.49
C LEU A 105 0.60 1.86 -13.48
N PHE A 106 1.16 2.92 -12.87
CA PHE A 106 2.12 2.77 -11.79
C PHE A 106 1.48 2.04 -10.61
N THR A 107 0.28 2.47 -10.19
CA THR A 107 -0.47 1.84 -9.09
C THR A 107 -0.76 0.38 -9.40
N GLN A 108 -1.20 0.08 -10.63
CA GLN A 108 -1.44 -1.29 -11.07
C GLN A 108 -0.17 -2.15 -10.99
N SER A 109 0.92 -1.72 -11.63
CA SER A 109 2.20 -2.44 -11.61
C SER A 109 2.76 -2.60 -10.20
N PHE A 110 2.58 -1.60 -9.34
CA PHE A 110 2.99 -1.67 -7.95
C PHE A 110 2.23 -2.77 -7.20
N VAL A 111 0.90 -2.80 -7.32
CA VAL A 111 0.05 -3.82 -6.68
C VAL A 111 0.38 -5.22 -7.22
N GLU A 112 0.55 -5.36 -8.53
CA GLU A 112 0.92 -6.64 -9.17
C GLU A 112 2.29 -7.14 -8.66
N ARG A 113 3.29 -6.26 -8.58
CA ARG A 113 4.62 -6.60 -8.05
C ARG A 113 4.53 -7.02 -6.59
N VAL A 114 3.83 -6.27 -5.75
CA VAL A 114 3.67 -6.59 -4.32
C VAL A 114 2.97 -7.93 -4.13
N ALA A 115 1.94 -8.22 -4.93
CA ALA A 115 1.26 -9.51 -4.90
C ALA A 115 2.21 -10.66 -5.31
N GLY A 116 2.96 -10.48 -6.39
CA GLY A 116 3.95 -11.46 -6.86
C GLY A 116 5.07 -11.72 -5.84
N GLU A 117 5.64 -10.66 -5.26
CA GLU A 117 6.68 -10.75 -4.23
C GLU A 117 6.17 -11.43 -2.95
N ASN A 118 4.92 -11.15 -2.55
CA ASN A 118 4.29 -11.79 -1.41
C ASN A 118 4.10 -13.30 -1.65
N GLN A 119 3.55 -13.69 -2.80
CA GLN A 119 3.39 -15.10 -3.16
C GLN A 119 4.74 -15.83 -3.26
N TYR A 120 5.72 -15.20 -3.89
CA TYR A 120 7.07 -15.74 -4.02
C TYR A 120 7.73 -15.95 -2.64
N THR A 121 7.60 -14.98 -1.74
CA THR A 121 8.10 -15.07 -0.37
C THR A 121 7.39 -16.17 0.41
N ASN A 122 6.06 -16.26 0.30
CA ASN A 122 5.29 -17.33 0.93
C ASN A 122 5.71 -18.73 0.40
N GLY A 123 5.97 -18.85 -0.90
CA GLY A 123 6.51 -20.07 -1.51
C GLY A 123 7.88 -20.47 -0.94
N LYS A 124 8.77 -19.51 -0.71
CA LYS A 124 10.06 -19.76 -0.03
C LYS A 124 9.87 -20.24 1.40
N ILE A 125 8.98 -19.60 2.16
CA ILE A 125 8.67 -20.01 3.53
C ILE A 125 8.13 -21.44 3.55
N PHE A 126 7.20 -21.76 2.64
CA PHE A 126 6.65 -23.10 2.51
C PHE A 126 7.74 -24.12 2.19
N ALA A 127 8.58 -23.87 1.18
CA ALA A 127 9.66 -24.77 0.79
C ALA A 127 10.66 -25.01 1.94
N MET A 128 11.02 -23.97 2.70
CA MET A 128 11.88 -24.10 3.87
C MET A 128 11.23 -24.96 4.96
N LYS A 129 9.94 -24.77 5.26
CA LYS A 129 9.22 -25.61 6.24
C LYS A 129 9.12 -27.06 5.79
N THR A 130 8.86 -27.31 4.51
CA THR A 130 8.82 -28.67 3.96
C THR A 130 10.20 -29.33 4.02
N PHE A 131 11.25 -28.58 3.70
CA PHE A 131 12.62 -29.06 3.82
C PHE A 131 13.00 -29.37 5.28
N GLU A 132 12.67 -28.49 6.21
CA GLU A 132 12.87 -28.70 7.64
C GLU A 132 12.17 -29.98 8.11
N SER A 133 10.88 -30.16 7.80
CA SER A 133 10.14 -31.37 8.15
C SER A 133 10.82 -32.62 7.59
N ALA A 134 11.16 -32.62 6.30
CA ALA A 134 11.81 -33.77 5.67
C ALA A 134 13.18 -34.07 6.28
N LEU A 135 13.95 -33.04 6.64
CA LEU A 135 15.24 -33.20 7.30
C LEU A 135 15.08 -33.81 8.70
N LEU A 136 14.12 -33.32 9.48
CA LEU A 136 13.81 -33.83 10.82
C LEU A 136 13.34 -35.29 10.76
N ASP A 137 12.53 -35.66 9.77
CA ASP A 137 12.08 -37.04 9.56
C ASP A 137 13.26 -37.98 9.26
N ASN A 138 14.13 -37.59 8.32
CA ASN A 138 15.32 -38.38 7.98
C ASN A 138 16.30 -38.48 9.18
N LEU A 139 16.48 -37.40 9.94
CA LEU A 139 17.33 -37.39 11.11
C LEU A 139 16.75 -38.27 12.23
N GLY A 140 15.42 -38.27 12.41
CA GLY A 140 14.74 -39.16 13.35
C GLY A 140 14.90 -40.64 13.01
N MET A 141 14.96 -40.98 11.71
CA MET A 141 15.25 -42.35 11.27
C MET A 141 16.71 -42.75 11.47
N ALA A 142 17.66 -41.84 11.20
CA ALA A 142 19.09 -42.13 11.25
C ALA A 142 19.68 -42.07 12.68
N PHE A 143 19.19 -41.15 13.52
CA PHE A 143 19.72 -40.82 14.85
C PHE A 143 18.59 -40.60 15.89
N PRO A 144 17.83 -41.65 16.25
CA PRO A 144 16.63 -41.51 17.08
C PRO A 144 16.90 -41.05 18.52
N ALA A 145 18.05 -41.39 19.12
CA ALA A 145 18.37 -40.99 20.49
C ALA A 145 18.72 -39.50 20.59
N GLU A 146 19.52 -39.00 19.65
CA GLU A 146 19.87 -37.59 19.53
C GLU A 146 18.64 -36.73 19.20
N MET A 147 17.74 -37.23 18.36
CA MET A 147 16.52 -36.52 17.97
C MET A 147 15.55 -36.34 19.14
N ASN A 148 15.41 -37.32 20.03
CA ASN A 148 14.62 -37.18 21.27
C ASN A 148 15.19 -36.10 22.20
N ASN A 149 16.52 -36.01 22.33
CA ASN A 149 17.17 -34.95 23.11
C ASN A 149 16.94 -33.57 22.46
N TYR A 150 17.03 -33.47 21.13
CA TYR A 150 16.75 -32.23 20.40
C TYR A 150 15.30 -31.76 20.57
N GLN A 151 14.32 -32.67 20.52
CA GLN A 151 12.91 -32.34 20.75
C GLN A 151 12.64 -31.88 22.20
N GLN A 152 13.29 -32.51 23.20
CA GLN A 152 13.19 -32.05 24.59
C GLN A 152 13.75 -30.62 24.76
N LEU A 153 14.88 -30.31 24.11
CA LEU A 153 15.45 -28.95 24.13
C LEU A 153 14.55 -27.91 23.45
N LEU A 154 13.93 -28.25 22.32
CA LEU A 154 12.95 -27.39 21.65
C LEU A 154 11.72 -27.13 22.54
N GLN A 155 11.24 -28.16 23.24
CA GLN A 155 10.07 -28.05 24.11
C GLN A 155 10.36 -27.27 25.40
N GLU A 156 11.56 -27.41 25.95
CA GLU A 156 12.07 -26.59 27.05
C GLU A 156 12.24 -25.12 26.60
N ALA A 157 12.77 -24.88 25.40
CA ALA A 157 12.94 -23.53 24.86
C ALA A 157 11.61 -22.85 24.47
N ALA A 158 10.59 -23.63 24.08
CA ALA A 158 9.25 -23.14 23.80
C ALA A 158 8.41 -22.91 25.07
N SER A 159 8.83 -23.46 26.21
CA SER A 159 8.20 -23.23 27.50
C SER A 159 8.86 -22.02 28.16
N PRO A 160 8.17 -20.87 28.33
CA PRO A 160 8.75 -19.74 29.03
C PRO A 160 9.01 -20.14 30.49
N MET A 161 10.29 -20.15 30.87
CA MET A 161 10.77 -20.49 32.20
C MET A 161 10.06 -19.63 33.27
N GLY A 162 9.19 -20.27 34.08
CA GLY A 162 8.82 -19.81 35.42
C GLY A 162 7.31 -19.72 35.73
N SER A 163 6.77 -20.73 36.42
CA SER A 163 6.24 -20.51 37.78
C SER A 163 5.82 -21.81 38.46
N SER A 164 6.51 -22.11 39.56
CA SER A 164 5.94 -22.84 40.68
C SER A 164 4.75 -22.06 41.25
N SER A 165 3.52 -22.55 41.09
CA SER A 165 2.49 -22.59 42.15
C SER A 165 1.14 -23.03 41.60
N SER A 166 0.57 -24.03 42.27
CA SER A 166 -0.79 -24.55 42.21
C SER A 166 -1.90 -23.50 42.09
N GLY A 167 -2.85 -23.74 41.19
CA GLY A 167 -4.11 -22.99 41.14
C GLY A 167 -4.98 -23.39 39.95
N SER A 168 -5.79 -24.42 40.13
CA SER A 168 -6.83 -24.88 39.22
C SER A 168 -7.89 -23.80 38.93
N SER A 169 -8.18 -23.55 37.65
CA SER A 169 -9.55 -23.29 37.19
C SER A 169 -9.65 -23.45 35.68
N SER A 170 -10.38 -24.49 35.29
CA SER A 170 -10.89 -24.77 33.96
C SER A 170 -11.71 -23.62 33.38
N SER A 171 -11.45 -23.25 32.13
CA SER A 171 -12.39 -22.49 31.30
C SER A 171 -12.21 -22.92 29.85
N SER A 172 -13.11 -23.79 29.42
CA SER A 172 -13.29 -24.26 28.04
C SER A 172 -13.67 -23.09 27.13
N VAL A 173 -12.89 -22.85 26.08
CA VAL A 173 -13.30 -21.98 24.95
C VAL A 173 -13.32 -22.83 23.69
N SER A 174 -14.52 -23.01 23.18
CA SER A 174 -14.87 -23.67 21.93
C SER A 174 -14.29 -22.91 20.74
N ILE A 175 -13.43 -23.53 19.94
CA ILE A 175 -13.10 -23.03 18.60
C ILE A 175 -14.00 -23.73 17.59
N LEU A 176 -14.87 -22.91 17.01
CA LEU A 176 -15.81 -23.20 15.95
C LEU A 176 -15.03 -23.69 14.72
N ALA A 177 -15.30 -24.93 14.31
CA ALA A 177 -15.01 -25.40 12.97
C ALA A 177 -16.16 -24.90 12.07
N ASP A 178 -15.87 -23.98 11.16
CA ASP A 178 -16.77 -23.58 10.08
C ASP A 178 -15.99 -23.47 8.77
N GLY A 179 -16.58 -23.98 7.69
CA GLY A 179 -16.16 -23.72 6.31
C GLY A 179 -15.25 -24.74 5.61
N GLY A 180 -15.67 -26.02 5.56
CA GLY A 180 -15.16 -26.94 4.54
C GLY A 180 -15.80 -26.64 3.18
N ASP A 181 -15.08 -25.93 2.31
CA ASP A 181 -15.49 -25.74 0.92
C ASP A 181 -15.16 -26.99 0.10
N LYS A 182 -16.19 -27.55 -0.53
CA LYS A 182 -16.12 -28.79 -1.32
C LYS A 182 -15.37 -28.53 -2.62
N MET A 183 -14.22 -29.18 -2.79
CA MET A 183 -13.69 -29.45 -4.13
C MET A 183 -14.63 -30.43 -4.85
N GLU A 184 -15.50 -29.91 -5.71
CA GLU A 184 -16.16 -30.70 -6.75
C GLU A 184 -15.12 -31.11 -7.80
N ARG A 185 -14.98 -32.43 -7.97
CA ARG A 185 -14.30 -33.04 -9.10
C ARG A 185 -15.27 -32.99 -10.28
N ASP A 186 -14.98 -32.20 -11.29
CA ASP A 186 -15.52 -32.44 -12.63
C ASP A 186 -14.44 -32.98 -13.55
N THR A 187 -14.59 -34.26 -13.82
CA THR A 187 -13.89 -34.99 -14.86
C THR A 187 -14.64 -34.73 -16.16
N SER A 188 -14.03 -34.00 -17.10
CA SER A 188 -14.46 -34.00 -18.50
C SER A 188 -13.27 -33.71 -19.42
N MET A 189 -12.66 -34.79 -19.92
CA MET A 189 -11.93 -34.80 -21.18
C MET A 189 -12.89 -34.52 -22.33
N SER A 190 -12.64 -33.49 -23.14
CA SER A 190 -12.61 -33.57 -24.61
C SER A 190 -12.42 -32.19 -25.22
N GLY A 191 -11.52 -32.08 -26.21
CA GLY A 191 -11.39 -30.88 -27.05
C GLY A 191 -9.96 -30.51 -27.39
N LEU A 192 -9.36 -31.24 -28.34
CA LEU A 192 -8.15 -30.80 -29.06
C LEU A 192 -8.55 -29.69 -30.05
N PRO A 193 -7.89 -28.53 -30.08
CA PRO A 193 -7.88 -27.69 -31.27
C PRO A 193 -6.58 -27.91 -32.04
N THR A 194 -6.70 -28.53 -33.21
CA THR A 194 -5.68 -28.49 -34.26
C THR A 194 -5.68 -27.12 -34.91
N GLY A 195 -4.51 -26.46 -34.93
CA GLY A 195 -4.22 -25.39 -35.88
C GLY A 195 -3.58 -24.15 -35.29
N SER A 196 -2.29 -23.95 -35.53
CA SER A 196 -1.81 -22.75 -36.23
C SER A 196 -0.36 -22.93 -36.66
N SER A 197 -0.10 -22.38 -37.84
CA SER A 197 1.11 -22.45 -38.66
C SER A 197 2.32 -21.74 -38.05
N THR A 198 3.47 -22.42 -38.05
CA THR A 198 4.79 -21.79 -37.90
C THR A 198 5.26 -21.22 -39.24
N PRO A 199 5.65 -19.95 -39.36
CA PRO A 199 6.44 -19.50 -40.50
C PRO A 199 7.91 -19.86 -40.29
N THR A 200 8.44 -20.73 -41.14
CA THR A 200 9.88 -20.99 -41.31
C THR A 200 10.52 -19.81 -42.03
N SER A 201 11.29 -18.99 -41.32
CA SER A 201 12.20 -18.02 -41.95
C SER A 201 13.52 -18.70 -42.30
N THR A 202 13.68 -19.09 -43.56
CA THR A 202 14.96 -19.50 -44.15
C THR A 202 15.81 -18.25 -44.40
N SER A 203 16.87 -18.03 -43.64
CA SER A 203 17.91 -17.05 -43.98
C SER A 203 18.96 -17.73 -44.87
N THR A 204 18.92 -17.47 -46.17
CA THR A 204 20.01 -17.81 -47.09
C THR A 204 21.11 -16.76 -47.00
N PHE A 205 22.25 -17.16 -46.44
CA PHE A 205 23.51 -16.42 -46.48
C PHE A 205 24.15 -16.62 -47.86
N THR A 206 24.37 -15.54 -48.60
CA THR A 206 25.17 -15.54 -49.84
C THR A 206 26.33 -14.57 -49.67
N PRO A 207 27.58 -14.99 -49.93
CA PRO A 207 28.73 -14.11 -49.89
C PRO A 207 29.17 -13.72 -51.31
N SER A 208 29.39 -12.43 -51.55
CA SER A 208 30.44 -11.84 -52.40
C SER A 208 30.47 -10.34 -52.18
#